data_AF-K2MNQ2-F1
#
_entry.id   AF-K2MNQ2-F1
#
_cell.length_a   1.000
_cell.length_b   1.000
_cell.length_c   1.000
_cell.angle_alpha   90.00
_cell.angle_beta   90.00
_cell.angle_gamma   90.00
#
_symmetry.space_group_name_H-M   'P 1'
#
loop_
_entity.id
_entity.type
_entity.pdbx_description
1 polymer ?
#
loop_
_entity_poly.entity_id
_entity_poly.type
_entity_poly.pdbx_seq_one_letter_code
_entity_poly.pdbx_strand_id
1 'polypeptide(L)'
;IGPVSGNDDAAASSLLYKSAGSGSNEKEKEDKLIALYEKKGGTEKPSPSMASVRLTAQLKRVKEVLTTWKEVDGRVSQLCLSLNAAQGTSTGTACSAGQITAGLVGFLSGNFSGNAWKDEYLGVNATVTGVAEMTENGLKLQGVWAEWPVGSQGQNQLYHFANYNFTLVATVTIHNVQTKEDSIPLIGVKMNDDKTVLLGLSYNKKGKWELLCGGQKTELSATWERGKTHQVAIVLQNEKQGSVYVDGKRVECTPFELKDADLKNISHFYIGGDGDNTKSLGLSVTVENVLLYNRPLNGNEITALKANKDPIPKPEGQDKLAVGTLSP
;
A
#
# COMPACT_ATOMS: atom_id res chain seq x y z
N ILE A 1 0.96 1.06 17.71
CA ILE A 1 0.72 0.81 19.15
C ILE A 1 0.64 2.08 20.00
N GLY A 2 1.21 3.20 19.55
CA GLY A 2 1.06 4.51 20.19
C GLY A 2 2.18 4.83 21.19
N PRO A 3 2.21 6.06 21.73
CA PRO A 3 3.18 6.49 22.72
C PRO A 3 3.02 5.70 24.04
N VAL A 4 4.16 5.45 24.71
CA VAL A 4 4.22 4.65 25.96
C VAL A 4 4.62 5.50 27.17
N SER A 5 5.58 6.41 27.02
CA SER A 5 6.17 7.19 28.11
C SER A 5 5.31 8.37 28.58
N GLY A 6 4.14 8.60 27.97
CA GLY A 6 3.31 9.78 28.27
C GLY A 6 4.10 11.06 28.08
N ASN A 7 4.24 11.85 29.16
CA ASN A 7 5.01 13.10 29.17
C ASN A 7 6.44 12.93 29.71
N ASP A 8 6.87 11.71 30.02
CA ASP A 8 8.23 11.46 30.51
C ASP A 8 9.24 11.61 29.36
N ASP A 9 10.33 12.32 29.62
CA ASP A 9 11.51 12.35 28.75
C ASP A 9 12.23 11.00 28.88
N ALA A 10 12.04 10.15 27.88
CA ALA A 10 12.51 8.78 27.83
C ALA A 10 13.36 8.52 26.58
N ALA A 11 14.64 8.23 26.78
CA ALA A 11 15.59 7.98 25.69
C ALA A 11 15.87 6.48 25.46
N ALA A 12 15.90 5.68 26.53
CA ALA A 12 16.13 4.25 26.47
C ALA A 12 14.92 3.47 26.99
N SER A 13 14.62 2.34 26.36
CA SER A 13 13.55 1.44 26.78
C SER A 13 13.83 -0.02 26.44
N SER A 14 13.14 -0.92 27.14
CA SER A 14 13.11 -2.35 26.90
C SER A 14 11.66 -2.82 26.92
N LEU A 15 11.32 -3.72 26.00
CA LEU A 15 9.98 -4.28 25.87
C LEU A 15 10.05 -5.79 26.11
N LEU A 16 9.27 -6.26 27.08
CA LEU A 16 9.16 -7.67 27.42
C LEU A 16 7.75 -8.18 27.09
N TYR A 17 7.68 -9.18 26.23
CA TYR A 17 6.48 -10.00 26.05
C TYR A 17 6.65 -11.30 26.83
N LYS A 18 5.74 -11.55 27.78
CA LYS A 18 5.65 -12.82 28.49
C LYS A 18 4.37 -13.53 28.06
N SER A 19 4.51 -14.65 27.37
CA SER A 19 3.36 -15.50 27.04
C SER A 19 2.79 -16.16 28.30
N ALA A 20 1.50 -16.52 28.24
CA ALA A 20 0.89 -17.39 29.23
C ALA A 20 1.69 -18.70 29.36
N GLY A 21 1.93 -19.15 30.59
CA GLY A 21 2.55 -20.45 30.88
C GLY A 21 1.50 -21.56 31.00
N SER A 22 1.94 -22.81 30.90
CA SER A 22 1.08 -24.00 31.10
C SER A 22 0.86 -24.37 32.58
N GLY A 23 1.31 -23.53 33.52
CA GLY A 23 1.26 -23.77 34.97
C GLY A 23 -0.13 -23.61 35.59
N SER A 24 -0.33 -24.22 36.76
CA SER A 24 -1.60 -24.22 37.52
C SER A 24 -1.91 -22.90 38.25
N ASN A 25 -0.97 -21.95 38.30
CA ASN A 25 -1.14 -20.67 38.99
C ASN A 25 -1.91 -19.66 38.13
N GLU A 26 -3.03 -19.11 38.64
CA GLU A 26 -3.88 -18.16 37.90
C GLU A 26 -3.14 -16.91 37.40
N LYS A 27 -2.10 -16.45 38.11
CA LYS A 27 -1.27 -15.29 37.70
C LYS A 27 -0.40 -15.56 36.46
N GLU A 28 -0.28 -16.81 36.01
CA GLU A 28 0.52 -17.25 34.86
C GLU A 28 -0.30 -17.55 33.60
N LYS A 29 -1.63 -17.38 33.65
CA LYS A 29 -2.54 -17.76 32.55
C LYS A 29 -2.74 -16.70 31.45
N GLU A 30 -2.10 -15.55 31.56
CA GLU A 30 -2.32 -14.42 30.63
C GLU A 30 -1.02 -13.90 30.03
N ASP A 31 -1.08 -13.63 28.72
CA ASP A 31 -0.03 -12.90 28.01
C ASP A 31 0.10 -11.48 28.55
N LYS A 32 1.35 -11.03 28.74
CA LYS A 32 1.65 -9.70 29.27
C LYS A 32 2.68 -9.02 28.38
N LEU A 33 2.44 -7.73 28.12
CA LEU A 33 3.40 -6.84 27.50
C LEU A 33 3.80 -5.79 28.53
N ILE A 34 5.08 -5.67 28.79
CA ILE A 34 5.64 -4.78 29.80
C ILE A 34 6.71 -3.92 29.13
N ALA A 35 6.59 -2.61 29.24
CA ALA A 35 7.66 -1.68 28.91
C ALA A 35 8.40 -1.27 30.18
N LEU A 36 9.72 -1.21 30.07
CA LEU A 36 10.61 -0.63 31.05
C LEU A 36 11.34 0.51 30.35
N TYR A 37 11.28 1.73 30.87
CA TYR A 37 11.93 2.88 30.24
C TYR A 37 12.60 3.79 31.26
N GLU A 38 13.67 4.46 30.81
CA GLU A 38 14.33 5.49 31.59
C GLU A 38 13.45 6.73 31.66
N LYS A 39 13.23 7.23 32.87
CA LYS A 39 12.61 8.52 33.12
C LYS A 39 13.69 9.47 33.59
N LYS A 40 13.99 10.46 32.76
CA LYS A 40 14.96 11.49 33.10
C LYS A 40 14.53 12.23 34.37
N GLY A 41 15.50 12.48 35.23
CA GLY A 41 15.29 13.25 36.45
C GLY A 41 15.08 14.75 36.18
N GLY A 42 14.50 15.46 37.15
CA GLY A 42 14.33 16.91 37.07
C GLY A 42 15.61 17.68 37.43
N THR A 43 15.56 19.01 37.33
CA THR A 43 16.70 19.92 37.66
C THR A 43 17.26 19.71 39.07
N GLU A 44 16.45 19.25 40.03
CA GLU A 44 16.86 19.00 41.41
C GLU A 44 17.37 17.57 41.69
N LYS A 45 17.09 16.62 40.79
CA LYS A 45 17.58 15.23 40.88
C LYS A 45 18.00 14.76 39.49
N PRO A 46 19.28 14.93 39.12
CA PRO A 46 19.76 14.66 37.77
C PRO A 46 19.86 13.18 37.42
N SER A 47 19.86 12.27 38.41
CA SER A 47 19.96 10.84 38.16
C SER A 47 18.66 10.31 37.52
N PRO A 48 18.74 9.61 36.37
CA PRO A 48 17.58 8.98 35.75
C PRO A 48 17.00 7.88 36.65
N SER A 49 15.69 7.72 36.60
CA SER A 49 14.94 6.66 37.28
C SER A 49 14.36 5.68 36.26
N MET A 50 13.87 4.53 36.70
CA MET A 50 13.26 3.52 35.82
C MET A 50 11.76 3.42 36.09
N ALA A 51 10.97 3.56 35.03
CA ALA A 51 9.53 3.35 35.05
C ALA A 51 9.17 2.01 34.40
N SER A 52 8.21 1.29 34.99
CA SER A 52 7.65 0.07 34.41
C SER A 52 6.15 0.24 34.19
N VAL A 53 5.71 -0.08 32.97
CA VAL A 53 4.31 0.06 32.56
C VAL A 53 3.82 -1.25 31.96
N ARG A 54 2.66 -1.72 32.43
CA ARG A 54 1.94 -2.84 31.81
C ARG A 54 1.10 -2.32 30.67
N LEU A 55 1.35 -2.84 29.48
CA LEU A 55 0.75 -2.39 28.23
C LEU A 55 -0.45 -3.26 27.82
N THR A 56 -1.40 -3.45 28.73
CA THR A 56 -2.55 -4.34 28.52
C THR A 56 -3.40 -3.90 27.33
N ALA A 57 -3.70 -2.60 27.22
CA ALA A 57 -4.49 -2.07 26.11
C ALA A 57 -3.75 -2.17 24.77
N GLN A 58 -2.45 -1.87 24.76
CA GLN A 58 -1.62 -1.97 23.55
C GLN A 58 -1.46 -3.43 23.12
N LEU A 59 -1.30 -4.38 24.05
CA LEU A 59 -1.26 -5.81 23.72
C LEU A 59 -2.57 -6.28 23.09
N LYS A 60 -3.71 -5.84 23.64
CA LYS A 60 -5.03 -6.10 23.02
C LYS A 60 -5.07 -5.58 21.57
N ARG A 61 -4.64 -4.34 21.35
CA ARG A 61 -4.56 -3.73 20.01
C ARG A 61 -3.61 -4.49 19.08
N VAL A 62 -2.45 -4.96 19.57
CA VAL A 62 -1.53 -5.80 18.78
C VAL A 62 -2.22 -7.08 18.33
N LYS A 63 -2.95 -7.76 19.23
CA LYS A 63 -3.69 -8.99 18.89
C LYS A 63 -4.78 -8.73 17.85
N GLU A 64 -5.49 -7.61 17.95
CA GLU A 64 -6.50 -7.18 16.96
C GLU A 64 -5.87 -6.92 15.58
N VAL A 65 -4.72 -6.22 15.55
CA VAL A 65 -3.97 -5.97 14.31
C VAL A 65 -3.48 -7.27 13.69
N LEU A 66 -2.90 -8.18 14.47
CA LEU A 66 -2.44 -9.49 13.98
C LEU A 66 -3.60 -10.36 13.45
N THR A 67 -4.77 -10.27 14.08
CA THR A 67 -5.98 -10.95 13.59
C THR A 67 -6.40 -10.37 12.24
N THR A 68 -6.42 -9.04 12.12
CA THR A 68 -6.74 -8.34 10.87
C THR A 68 -5.76 -8.73 9.76
N TRP A 69 -4.46 -8.75 10.02
CA TRP A 69 -3.46 -9.17 9.02
C TRP A 69 -3.72 -10.57 8.50
N LYS A 70 -4.06 -11.52 9.38
CA LYS A 70 -4.39 -12.89 8.99
C LYS A 70 -5.65 -12.97 8.13
N GLU A 71 -6.67 -12.17 8.44
CA GLU A 71 -7.90 -12.09 7.64
C GLU A 71 -7.63 -11.48 6.26
N VAL A 72 -6.86 -10.41 6.19
CA VAL A 72 -6.47 -9.77 4.92
C VAL A 72 -5.63 -10.72 4.07
N ASP A 73 -4.62 -11.38 4.65
CA ASP A 73 -3.82 -12.41 3.96
C ASP A 73 -4.70 -13.54 3.44
N GLY A 74 -5.67 -14.00 4.26
CA GLY A 74 -6.63 -15.02 3.87
C GLY A 74 -7.47 -14.61 2.65
N ARG A 75 -7.91 -13.35 2.61
CA ARG A 75 -8.67 -12.76 1.50
C ARG A 75 -7.83 -12.62 0.24
N VAL A 76 -6.64 -12.04 0.34
CA VAL A 76 -5.72 -11.88 -0.80
C VAL A 76 -5.30 -13.25 -1.33
N SER A 77 -5.11 -14.25 -0.48
CA SER A 77 -4.81 -15.62 -0.92
C SER A 77 -5.89 -16.23 -1.82
N GLN A 78 -7.16 -15.84 -1.64
CA GLN A 78 -8.24 -16.27 -2.53
C GLN A 78 -8.06 -15.75 -3.96
N LEU A 79 -7.35 -14.62 -4.16
CA LEU A 79 -7.03 -14.10 -5.49
C LEU A 79 -6.23 -15.10 -6.34
N CYS A 80 -5.56 -16.07 -5.73
CA CYS A 80 -4.84 -17.11 -6.48
C CYS A 80 -5.62 -18.43 -6.63
N LEU A 81 -6.56 -18.73 -5.73
CA LEU A 81 -7.21 -20.05 -5.70
C LEU A 81 -8.19 -20.26 -6.86
N SER A 82 -8.83 -19.21 -7.36
CA SER A 82 -9.76 -19.31 -8.50
C SER A 82 -9.08 -19.71 -9.82
N LEU A 83 -7.76 -19.53 -9.93
CA LEU A 83 -6.94 -20.00 -11.06
C LEU A 83 -6.91 -21.53 -11.14
N ASN A 84 -6.75 -22.19 -9.99
CA ASN A 84 -6.68 -23.65 -9.90
C ASN A 84 -8.03 -24.31 -10.22
N ALA A 85 -9.13 -23.66 -9.83
CA ALA A 85 -10.49 -24.16 -10.08
C ALA A 85 -10.96 -23.97 -11.54
N ALA A 86 -10.55 -22.87 -12.20
CA ALA A 86 -11.06 -22.52 -13.53
C ALA A 86 -10.28 -23.13 -14.70
N GLN A 87 -9.00 -23.45 -14.57
CA GLN A 87 -8.18 -23.92 -15.70
C GLN A 87 -7.91 -25.42 -15.76
N GLY A 88 -8.10 -26.19 -14.68
CA GLY A 88 -7.75 -27.63 -14.65
C GLY A 88 -6.25 -27.93 -14.93
N THR A 89 -5.46 -26.93 -15.28
CA THR A 89 -4.03 -26.98 -15.52
C THR A 89 -3.31 -26.42 -14.31
N SER A 90 -2.58 -27.30 -13.65
CA SER A 90 -1.64 -26.97 -12.58
C SER A 90 -0.53 -26.06 -13.12
N THR A 91 -0.66 -24.75 -12.96
CA THR A 91 0.52 -23.87 -12.85
C THR A 91 1.03 -23.96 -11.40
N GLY A 92 1.42 -25.17 -11.02
CA GLY A 92 1.48 -25.71 -9.66
C GLY A 92 2.56 -25.16 -8.73
N THR A 93 2.87 -23.87 -8.75
CA THR A 93 3.74 -23.29 -7.70
C THR A 93 3.44 -21.82 -7.45
N ALA A 94 3.19 -21.02 -8.50
CA ALA A 94 2.99 -19.57 -8.38
C ALA A 94 1.74 -19.16 -7.57
N CYS A 95 0.76 -20.06 -7.44
CA CYS A 95 -0.47 -19.85 -6.68
C CYS A 95 -0.55 -20.56 -5.33
N SER A 96 0.58 -20.83 -4.69
CA SER A 96 0.54 -21.15 -3.26
C SER A 96 0.14 -19.90 -2.48
N ALA A 97 -0.84 -20.02 -1.58
CA ALA A 97 -1.37 -18.90 -0.79
C ALA A 97 -0.26 -18.06 -0.12
N GLY A 98 0.75 -18.74 0.43
CA GLY A 98 1.89 -18.09 1.07
C GLY A 98 2.83 -17.34 0.10
N GLN A 99 2.84 -17.67 -1.19
CA GLN A 99 3.68 -16.96 -2.16
C GLN A 99 3.07 -15.61 -2.54
N ILE A 100 1.74 -15.52 -2.65
CA ILE A 100 1.07 -14.27 -3.02
C ILE A 100 1.10 -13.25 -1.88
N THR A 101 0.94 -13.66 -0.62
CA THR A 101 0.99 -12.69 0.49
C THR A 101 2.41 -12.38 0.96
N ALA A 102 3.41 -13.16 0.53
CA ALA A 102 4.80 -12.90 0.87
C ALA A 102 5.24 -11.50 0.38
N GLY A 103 5.61 -10.64 1.32
CA GLY A 103 6.07 -9.28 1.04
C GLY A 103 4.96 -8.29 0.73
N LEU A 104 3.68 -8.66 0.85
CA LEU A 104 2.56 -7.73 0.77
C LEU A 104 2.53 -6.88 2.05
N VAL A 105 2.54 -5.56 1.89
CA VAL A 105 2.66 -4.61 3.02
C VAL A 105 1.56 -3.57 3.08
N GLY A 106 0.78 -3.42 2.01
CA GLY A 106 -0.36 -2.52 1.97
C GLY A 106 -1.39 -2.99 0.95
N PHE A 107 -2.66 -2.74 1.24
CA PHE A 107 -3.78 -3.11 0.38
C PHE A 107 -4.91 -2.08 0.48
N LEU A 108 -5.19 -1.38 -0.61
CA LEU A 108 -6.32 -0.45 -0.72
C LEU A 108 -7.47 -1.13 -1.49
N SER A 109 -8.62 -1.23 -0.84
CA SER A 109 -9.83 -1.88 -1.39
C SER A 109 -11.08 -1.04 -1.14
N GLY A 110 -12.24 -1.62 -0.86
CA GLY A 110 -13.50 -0.89 -0.72
C GLY A 110 -13.64 -0.02 0.54
N ASN A 111 -12.63 0.14 1.40
CA ASN A 111 -12.73 0.89 2.64
C ASN A 111 -12.26 2.34 2.49
N PHE A 112 -13.21 3.28 2.49
CA PHE A 112 -12.96 4.71 2.30
C PHE A 112 -13.83 5.53 3.25
N SER A 113 -13.26 6.54 3.90
CA SER A 113 -14.01 7.44 4.77
C SER A 113 -13.39 8.83 4.83
N GLY A 114 -14.20 9.87 4.67
CA GLY A 114 -13.71 11.25 4.55
C GLY A 114 -12.90 11.39 3.27
N ASN A 115 -11.60 11.64 3.40
CA ASN A 115 -10.62 11.63 2.32
C ASN A 115 -9.61 10.47 2.43
N ALA A 116 -9.75 9.58 3.42
CA ALA A 116 -8.81 8.49 3.66
C ALA A 116 -9.29 7.22 2.96
N TRP A 117 -8.53 6.77 1.96
CA TRP A 117 -8.61 5.42 1.41
C TRP A 117 -7.79 4.50 2.30
N LYS A 118 -8.49 3.68 3.08
CA LYS A 118 -7.90 2.96 4.19
C LYS A 118 -7.13 1.74 3.72
N ASP A 119 -5.94 1.59 4.29
CA ASP A 119 -5.17 0.36 4.15
C ASP A 119 -5.79 -0.74 4.99
N GLU A 120 -6.13 -1.84 4.33
CA GLU A 120 -6.74 -3.03 4.94
C GLU A 120 -5.80 -3.69 5.96
N TYR A 121 -4.48 -3.51 5.84
CA TYR A 121 -3.50 -3.94 6.84
C TYR A 121 -3.36 -2.97 8.03
N LEU A 122 -4.17 -1.91 8.10
CA LEU A 122 -4.11 -0.87 9.13
C LEU A 122 -2.76 -0.14 9.18
N GLY A 123 -2.02 -0.15 8.06
CA GLY A 123 -0.77 0.55 7.88
C GLY A 123 -0.99 2.00 7.52
N VAL A 124 -0.59 2.36 6.30
CA VAL A 124 -0.60 3.76 5.83
C VAL A 124 -1.78 3.95 4.90
N ASN A 125 -2.68 4.88 5.18
CA ASN A 125 -3.80 5.20 4.29
C ASN A 125 -3.33 6.03 3.09
N ALA A 126 -4.01 5.92 1.95
CA ALA A 126 -3.89 6.89 0.87
C ALA A 126 -4.86 8.06 1.10
N THR A 127 -4.48 9.24 0.64
CA THR A 127 -5.30 10.46 0.71
C THR A 127 -5.90 10.74 -0.65
N VAL A 128 -7.23 10.87 -0.72
CA VAL A 128 -7.96 11.24 -1.93
C VAL A 128 -8.18 12.74 -1.96
N THR A 129 -7.77 13.38 -3.04
CA THR A 129 -7.99 14.82 -3.25
C THR A 129 -9.25 15.03 -4.07
N GLY A 130 -10.35 15.33 -3.36
CA GLY A 130 -11.68 15.57 -3.93
C GLY A 130 -12.70 14.53 -3.47
N VAL A 131 -13.81 14.39 -4.20
CA VAL A 131 -14.89 13.45 -3.88
C VAL A 131 -14.79 12.23 -4.78
N ALA A 132 -14.65 11.05 -4.18
CA ALA A 132 -14.63 9.77 -4.86
C ALA A 132 -15.87 8.94 -4.51
N GLU A 133 -16.31 8.10 -5.44
CA GLU A 133 -17.39 7.14 -5.20
C GLU A 133 -16.79 5.80 -4.81
N MET A 134 -17.32 5.17 -3.76
CA MET A 134 -16.88 3.85 -3.33
C MET A 134 -17.38 2.77 -4.27
N THR A 135 -16.53 1.81 -4.60
CA THR A 135 -16.93 0.53 -5.19
C THR A 135 -16.81 -0.57 -4.15
N GLU A 136 -17.12 -1.80 -4.52
CA GLU A 136 -16.94 -2.95 -3.63
C GLU A 136 -15.47 -3.16 -3.25
N ASN A 137 -14.56 -2.92 -4.20
CA ASN A 137 -13.14 -3.27 -4.10
C ASN A 137 -12.19 -2.08 -4.31
N GLY A 138 -12.70 -0.85 -4.29
CA GLY A 138 -11.89 0.34 -4.54
C GLY A 138 -12.72 1.60 -4.68
N LEU A 139 -12.26 2.49 -5.57
CA LEU A 139 -12.84 3.81 -5.78
C LEU A 139 -13.04 4.11 -7.27
N LYS A 140 -14.13 4.80 -7.57
CA LYS A 140 -14.34 5.48 -8.84
C LYS A 140 -13.94 6.94 -8.68
N LEU A 141 -12.94 7.32 -9.44
CA LEU A 141 -12.25 8.61 -9.42
C LEU A 141 -12.62 9.40 -10.67
N GLN A 142 -13.29 10.53 -10.48
CA GLN A 142 -13.73 11.43 -11.56
C GLN A 142 -13.14 12.83 -11.36
N GLY A 143 -12.09 13.16 -12.10
CA GLY A 143 -11.35 14.41 -11.93
C GLY A 143 -10.69 14.52 -10.55
N VAL A 144 -10.44 13.39 -9.89
CA VAL A 144 -9.80 13.30 -8.57
C VAL A 144 -8.76 12.19 -8.61
N TRP A 145 -7.82 12.20 -7.67
CA TRP A 145 -6.75 11.22 -7.57
C TRP A 145 -6.51 10.86 -6.11
N ALA A 146 -5.76 9.79 -5.89
CA ALA A 146 -5.27 9.39 -4.58
C ALA A 146 -3.75 9.40 -4.53
N GLU A 147 -3.20 9.79 -3.37
CA GLU A 147 -1.77 9.77 -3.09
C GLU A 147 -1.50 8.83 -1.92
N TRP A 148 -0.64 7.85 -2.14
CA TRP A 148 -0.24 6.87 -1.12
C TRP A 148 1.19 7.15 -0.66
N PRO A 149 1.40 7.71 0.55
CA PRO A 149 2.65 8.37 0.89
C PRO A 149 3.79 7.38 1.17
N VAL A 150 5.01 7.78 0.82
CA VAL A 150 6.27 7.06 1.06
C VAL A 150 7.22 7.94 1.88
N GLY A 151 7.98 8.83 1.24
CA GLY A 151 8.82 9.82 1.91
C GLY A 151 8.01 10.93 2.58
N SER A 152 6.81 11.22 2.08
CA SER A 152 5.91 12.24 2.65
C SER A 152 5.29 11.85 4.00
N GLN A 153 5.56 10.64 4.52
CA GLN A 153 5.16 10.22 5.87
C GLN A 153 5.91 10.98 6.98
N GLY A 154 6.99 11.70 6.65
CA GLY A 154 7.75 12.50 7.61
C GLY A 154 8.81 11.68 8.35
N GLN A 155 8.77 11.70 9.68
CA GLN A 155 9.82 11.11 10.54
C GLN A 155 9.84 9.58 10.47
N ASN A 156 8.68 8.93 10.42
CA ASN A 156 8.56 7.48 10.38
C ASN A 156 8.06 7.07 8.99
N GLN A 157 8.96 6.61 8.12
CA GLN A 157 8.66 6.24 6.74
C GLN A 157 8.51 4.73 6.61
N LEU A 158 7.31 4.20 6.87
CA LEU A 158 7.05 2.75 6.82
C LEU A 158 7.33 2.16 5.43
N TYR A 159 7.13 2.95 4.37
CA TYR A 159 7.33 2.52 2.99
C TYR A 159 8.71 2.88 2.41
N HIS A 160 9.68 3.23 3.26
CA HIS A 160 11.04 3.57 2.82
C HIS A 160 11.70 2.48 1.96
N PHE A 161 11.29 1.21 2.11
CA PHE A 161 11.75 0.11 1.24
C PHE A 161 11.49 0.36 -0.25
N ALA A 162 10.48 1.16 -0.60
CA ALA A 162 10.08 1.42 -1.98
C ALA A 162 11.16 2.16 -2.77
N ASN A 163 12.09 2.85 -2.08
CA ASN A 163 13.26 3.46 -2.73
C ASN A 163 14.19 2.41 -3.36
N TYR A 164 14.12 1.16 -2.90
CA TYR A 164 15.00 0.07 -3.32
C TYR A 164 14.29 -0.92 -4.23
N ASN A 165 13.17 -1.46 -3.75
CA ASN A 165 12.43 -2.53 -4.39
C ASN A 165 10.95 -2.42 -4.03
N PHE A 166 10.06 -2.48 -5.02
CA PHE A 166 8.64 -2.63 -4.77
C PHE A 166 7.90 -3.22 -5.97
N THR A 167 6.68 -3.68 -5.72
CA THR A 167 5.68 -3.90 -6.78
C THR A 167 4.36 -3.24 -6.37
N LEU A 168 3.82 -2.38 -7.22
CA LEU A 168 2.51 -1.77 -7.05
C LEU A 168 1.58 -2.36 -8.11
N VAL A 169 0.51 -3.04 -7.69
CA VAL A 169 -0.48 -3.66 -8.59
C VAL A 169 -1.82 -2.98 -8.40
N ALA A 170 -2.57 -2.78 -9.47
CA ALA A 170 -3.94 -2.29 -9.41
C ALA A 170 -4.80 -2.87 -10.54
N THR A 171 -6.10 -2.92 -10.31
CA THR A 171 -7.11 -3.20 -11.33
C THR A 171 -7.77 -1.89 -11.73
N VAL A 172 -7.81 -1.60 -13.03
CA VAL A 172 -8.26 -0.29 -13.54
C VAL A 172 -9.32 -0.46 -14.62
N THR A 173 -10.35 0.37 -14.61
CA THR A 173 -11.37 0.45 -15.66
C THR A 173 -11.55 1.90 -16.09
N ILE A 174 -11.21 2.21 -17.34
CA ILE A 174 -11.26 3.57 -17.89
C ILE A 174 -12.65 3.84 -18.48
N HIS A 175 -13.33 4.89 -18.02
CA HIS A 175 -14.74 5.15 -18.32
C HIS A 175 -14.97 6.21 -19.39
N ASN A 176 -13.95 6.99 -19.74
CA ASN A 176 -14.06 8.05 -20.74
C ASN A 176 -12.97 7.93 -21.80
N VAL A 177 -13.33 8.28 -23.04
CA VAL A 177 -12.36 8.42 -24.12
C VAL A 177 -11.74 9.81 -24.01
N GLN A 178 -10.42 9.85 -23.94
CA GLN A 178 -9.71 11.11 -23.87
C GLN A 178 -9.85 11.90 -25.17
N THR A 179 -10.19 13.19 -25.05
CA THR A 179 -10.33 14.12 -26.18
C THR A 179 -9.16 15.09 -26.31
N LYS A 180 -8.31 15.20 -25.29
CA LYS A 180 -7.16 16.12 -25.23
C LYS A 180 -5.88 15.45 -25.74
N GLU A 181 -4.94 16.26 -26.24
CA GLU A 181 -3.63 15.78 -26.71
C GLU A 181 -2.77 15.22 -25.58
N ASP A 182 -2.80 15.86 -24.41
CA ASP A 182 -1.93 15.51 -23.28
C ASP A 182 -2.36 14.21 -22.62
N SER A 183 -1.51 13.21 -22.51
CA SER A 183 -1.85 11.91 -21.92
C SER A 183 -2.29 11.99 -20.45
N ILE A 184 -3.20 11.10 -20.06
CA ILE A 184 -3.74 11.03 -18.70
C ILE A 184 -2.88 10.11 -17.83
N PRO A 185 -2.26 10.62 -16.74
CA PRO A 185 -1.58 9.76 -15.76
C PRO A 185 -2.59 8.87 -15.06
N LEU A 186 -2.29 7.58 -14.95
CA LEU A 186 -3.17 6.60 -14.35
C LEU A 186 -2.61 6.10 -13.01
N ILE A 187 -1.36 5.67 -12.98
CA ILE A 187 -0.72 5.16 -11.77
C ILE A 187 0.79 5.34 -11.89
N GLY A 188 1.47 5.68 -10.81
CA GLY A 188 2.91 5.90 -10.86
C GLY A 188 3.53 6.35 -9.56
N VAL A 189 4.79 6.76 -9.68
CA VAL A 189 5.71 7.06 -8.59
C VAL A 189 6.23 8.48 -8.75
N LYS A 190 5.98 9.31 -7.74
CA LYS A 190 6.46 10.68 -7.68
C LYS A 190 7.72 10.78 -6.81
N MET A 191 8.68 11.59 -7.23
CA MET A 191 9.87 11.92 -6.43
C MET A 191 9.58 13.09 -5.48
N ASN A 192 10.48 13.32 -4.52
CA ASN A 192 10.37 14.41 -3.53
C ASN A 192 10.40 15.84 -4.09
N ASP A 193 10.83 16.06 -5.33
CA ASP A 193 10.72 17.38 -5.98
C ASP A 193 9.29 17.72 -6.42
N ASP A 194 8.35 16.80 -6.19
CA ASP A 194 6.93 16.90 -6.57
C ASP A 194 6.70 17.18 -8.06
N LYS A 195 7.71 16.91 -8.89
CA LYS A 195 7.70 17.20 -10.33
C LYS A 195 8.07 15.97 -11.14
N THR A 196 9.08 15.24 -10.68
CA THR A 196 9.62 14.12 -11.43
C THR A 196 8.80 12.86 -11.19
N VAL A 197 8.33 12.27 -12.29
CA VAL A 197 7.74 10.92 -12.30
C VAL A 197 8.85 9.92 -12.62
N LEU A 198 9.15 9.04 -11.67
CA LEU A 198 10.18 8.02 -11.83
C LEU A 198 9.71 6.90 -12.75
N LEU A 199 8.55 6.34 -12.42
CA LEU A 199 7.87 5.29 -13.16
C LEU A 199 6.39 5.58 -13.18
N GLY A 200 5.74 5.37 -14.30
CA GLY A 200 4.30 5.58 -14.39
C GLY A 200 3.70 4.95 -15.62
N LEU A 201 2.40 4.75 -15.55
CA LEU A 201 1.57 4.35 -16.67
C LEU A 201 0.55 5.46 -16.90
N SER A 202 0.43 5.85 -18.15
CA SER A 202 -0.56 6.81 -18.64
C SER A 202 -1.23 6.26 -19.89
N TYR A 203 -2.25 6.95 -20.38
CA TYR A 203 -2.87 6.61 -21.65
C TYR A 203 -3.20 7.87 -22.45
N ASN A 204 -3.21 7.74 -23.77
CA ASN A 204 -3.43 8.86 -24.68
C ASN A 204 -4.78 8.78 -25.42
N LYS A 205 -5.14 9.86 -26.12
CA LYS A 205 -6.36 9.97 -26.94
C LYS A 205 -6.48 8.95 -28.07
N LYS A 206 -5.39 8.29 -28.48
CA LYS A 206 -5.40 7.25 -29.52
C LYS A 206 -5.80 5.87 -28.97
N GLY A 207 -6.11 5.76 -27.67
CA GLY A 207 -6.41 4.49 -27.04
C GLY A 207 -5.16 3.67 -26.72
N LYS A 208 -3.97 4.30 -26.68
CA LYS A 208 -2.69 3.63 -26.43
C LYS A 208 -2.22 3.88 -25.00
N TRP A 209 -1.56 2.88 -24.44
CA TRP A 209 -0.82 3.01 -23.20
C TRP A 209 0.50 3.73 -23.43
N GLU A 210 0.95 4.48 -22.44
CA GLU A 210 2.23 5.18 -22.47
C GLU A 210 2.96 4.97 -21.14
N LEU A 211 4.16 4.42 -21.25
CA LEU A 211 5.07 4.18 -20.15
C LEU A 211 5.88 5.45 -19.87
N LEU A 212 5.91 5.90 -18.62
CA LEU A 212 6.84 6.90 -18.13
C LEU A 212 8.02 6.24 -17.41
N CYS A 213 9.23 6.65 -17.78
CA CYS A 213 10.50 6.04 -17.45
C CYS A 213 11.57 7.10 -17.21
N GLY A 214 11.84 7.43 -15.95
CA GLY A 214 12.81 8.47 -15.60
C GLY A 214 12.54 9.80 -16.31
N GLY A 215 11.26 10.18 -16.43
CA GLY A 215 10.81 11.36 -17.17
C GLY A 215 10.67 11.20 -18.70
N GLN A 216 11.12 10.09 -19.29
CA GLN A 216 10.88 9.78 -20.70
C GLN A 216 9.55 9.05 -20.90
N LYS A 217 8.85 9.37 -21.99
CA LYS A 217 7.55 8.78 -22.32
C LYS A 217 7.67 7.93 -23.57
N THR A 218 7.14 6.71 -23.51
CA THR A 218 7.15 5.74 -24.62
C THR A 218 5.76 5.17 -24.85
N GLU A 219 5.23 5.31 -26.08
CA GLU A 219 3.97 4.70 -26.49
C GLU A 219 4.13 3.18 -26.60
N LEU A 220 3.18 2.42 -26.03
CA LEU A 220 3.16 0.98 -26.07
C LEU A 220 2.30 0.48 -27.23
N SER A 221 2.64 -0.69 -27.77
CA SER A 221 1.83 -1.33 -28.80
C SER A 221 0.44 -1.74 -28.30
N ALA A 222 0.34 -2.07 -27.00
CA ALA A 222 -0.90 -2.41 -26.32
C ALA A 222 -1.88 -1.22 -26.30
N THR A 223 -3.16 -1.53 -26.51
CA THR A 223 -4.27 -0.59 -26.43
C THR A 223 -5.11 -0.83 -25.18
N TRP A 224 -5.87 0.17 -24.79
CA TRP A 224 -6.94 0.04 -23.80
C TRP A 224 -8.30 0.21 -24.47
N GLU A 225 -9.35 -0.31 -23.83
CA GLU A 225 -10.73 -0.18 -24.31
C GLU A 225 -11.61 0.41 -23.20
N ARG A 226 -12.51 1.32 -23.58
CA ARG A 226 -13.44 1.94 -22.63
C ARG A 226 -14.32 0.88 -21.96
N GLY A 227 -14.43 0.94 -20.64
CA GLY A 227 -15.23 0.02 -19.84
C GLY A 227 -14.60 -1.37 -19.67
N LYS A 228 -13.43 -1.61 -20.27
CA LYS A 228 -12.67 -2.83 -20.07
C LYS A 228 -11.78 -2.69 -18.85
N THR A 229 -11.82 -3.71 -18.03
CA THR A 229 -10.94 -3.83 -16.87
C THR A 229 -9.58 -4.37 -17.28
N HIS A 230 -8.52 -3.72 -16.81
CA HIS A 230 -7.13 -4.10 -17.04
C HIS A 230 -6.42 -4.26 -15.70
N GLN A 231 -5.54 -5.27 -15.60
CA GLN A 231 -4.58 -5.32 -14.50
C GLN A 231 -3.32 -4.57 -14.90
N VAL A 232 -2.87 -3.66 -14.05
CA VAL A 232 -1.62 -2.94 -14.24
C VAL A 232 -0.68 -3.17 -13.06
N ALA A 233 0.62 -3.23 -13.32
CA ALA A 233 1.62 -3.29 -12.27
C ALA A 233 2.85 -2.44 -12.60
N ILE A 234 3.45 -1.83 -11.59
CA ILE A 234 4.73 -1.13 -11.66
C ILE A 234 5.69 -1.88 -10.73
N VAL A 235 6.85 -2.25 -11.26
CA VAL A 235 7.90 -2.94 -10.52
C VAL A 235 9.17 -2.10 -10.56
N LEU A 236 9.73 -1.82 -9.39
CA LEU A 236 11.09 -1.30 -9.25
C LEU A 236 11.97 -2.38 -8.64
N GLN A 237 13.14 -2.58 -9.25
CA GLN A 237 14.14 -3.53 -8.82
C GLN A 237 15.51 -2.85 -8.78
N ASN A 238 16.27 -3.11 -7.72
CA ASN A 238 17.65 -2.63 -7.55
C ASN A 238 17.78 -1.11 -7.75
N GLU A 239 16.81 -0.32 -7.28
CA GLU A 239 16.76 1.16 -7.36
C GLU A 239 16.69 1.78 -8.77
N LYS A 240 17.06 1.04 -9.83
CA LYS A 240 17.33 1.58 -11.16
C LYS A 240 16.62 0.85 -12.30
N GLN A 241 16.04 -0.32 -12.04
CA GLN A 241 15.38 -1.16 -13.04
C GLN A 241 13.88 -1.10 -12.84
N GLY A 242 13.20 -0.36 -13.73
CA GLY A 242 11.74 -0.29 -13.76
C GLY A 242 11.13 -1.25 -14.77
N SER A 243 9.95 -1.76 -14.49
CA SER A 243 9.10 -2.37 -15.52
C SER A 243 7.62 -2.15 -15.22
N VAL A 244 6.83 -2.12 -16.28
CA VAL A 244 5.37 -2.04 -16.19
C VAL A 244 4.73 -3.26 -16.82
N TYR A 245 3.68 -3.75 -16.20
CA TYR A 245 2.86 -4.83 -16.74
C TYR A 245 1.49 -4.28 -17.05
N VAL A 246 0.97 -4.61 -18.23
CA VAL A 246 -0.43 -4.43 -18.59
C VAL A 246 -0.97 -5.80 -18.96
N ASP A 247 -1.96 -6.28 -18.21
CA ASP A 247 -2.60 -7.57 -18.43
C ASP A 247 -1.62 -8.75 -18.45
N GLY A 248 -0.57 -8.69 -17.62
CA GLY A 248 0.51 -9.67 -17.53
C GLY A 248 1.62 -9.50 -18.58
N LYS A 249 1.44 -8.61 -19.56
CA LYS A 249 2.48 -8.31 -20.56
C LYS A 249 3.45 -7.27 -20.01
N ARG A 250 4.72 -7.66 -19.87
CA ARG A 250 5.80 -6.81 -19.35
C ARG A 250 6.36 -5.90 -20.43
N VAL A 251 6.65 -4.66 -20.06
CA VAL A 251 7.49 -3.72 -20.81
C VAL A 251 8.57 -3.21 -19.86
N GLU A 252 9.83 -3.35 -20.26
CA GLU A 252 10.97 -2.88 -19.48
C GLU A 252 11.20 -1.39 -19.70
N CYS A 253 11.58 -0.72 -18.61
CA CYS A 253 12.05 0.64 -18.64
C CYS A 253 13.54 0.67 -18.99
N THR A 254 13.97 1.69 -19.72
CA THR A 254 15.40 1.96 -19.83
C THR A 254 15.96 2.22 -18.43
N PRO A 255 17.10 1.60 -18.06
CA PRO A 255 17.71 1.87 -16.76
C PRO A 255 17.94 3.37 -16.59
N PHE A 256 17.54 3.89 -15.44
CA PHE A 256 17.68 5.31 -15.12
C PHE A 256 18.62 5.50 -13.93
N GLU A 257 19.34 6.61 -13.94
CA GLU A 257 20.18 7.02 -12.82
C GLU A 257 19.53 8.17 -12.07
N LEU A 258 19.29 7.96 -10.78
CA LEU A 258 18.88 9.02 -9.86
C LEU A 258 20.10 9.88 -9.55
N LYS A 259 20.27 10.97 -10.32
CA LYS A 259 21.48 11.80 -10.33
C LYS A 259 21.74 12.56 -9.02
N ASP A 260 20.71 12.83 -8.22
CA ASP A 260 20.81 13.78 -7.09
C ASP A 260 20.37 13.15 -5.77
N ALA A 261 21.23 13.17 -4.75
CA ALA A 261 21.07 12.45 -3.47
C ALA A 261 19.84 12.88 -2.67
N ASP A 262 19.53 14.16 -2.68
CA ASP A 262 18.40 14.74 -1.95
C ASP A 262 17.06 14.53 -2.69
N LEU A 263 17.12 14.18 -3.98
CA LEU A 263 15.97 13.84 -4.83
C LEU A 263 15.77 12.33 -4.97
N LYS A 264 16.56 11.48 -4.30
CA LYS A 264 16.50 10.01 -4.47
C LYS A 264 15.29 9.34 -3.85
N ASN A 265 14.57 10.04 -2.98
CA ASN A 265 13.48 9.43 -2.26
C ASN A 265 12.16 9.64 -2.99
N ILE A 266 11.42 8.54 -3.12
CA ILE A 266 10.04 8.52 -3.57
C ILE A 266 9.21 9.28 -2.53
N SER A 267 8.40 10.23 -2.99
CA SER A 267 7.50 10.98 -2.11
C SER A 267 6.22 10.19 -1.88
N HIS A 268 5.57 9.73 -2.94
CA HIS A 268 4.32 8.98 -2.89
C HIS A 268 4.06 8.19 -4.19
N PHE A 269 3.13 7.24 -4.12
CA PHE A 269 2.47 6.67 -5.29
C PHE A 269 1.24 7.51 -5.63
N TYR A 270 1.04 7.86 -6.90
CA TYR A 270 -0.19 8.48 -7.37
C TYR A 270 -1.08 7.43 -8.03
N ILE A 271 -2.39 7.53 -7.79
CA ILE A 271 -3.39 6.54 -8.21
C ILE A 271 -4.61 7.26 -8.78
N GLY A 272 -4.98 6.89 -10.00
CA GLY A 272 -6.09 7.48 -10.73
C GLY A 272 -5.90 8.94 -11.12
N GLY A 273 -4.66 9.41 -11.24
CA GLY A 273 -4.29 10.79 -11.61
C GLY A 273 -3.00 11.24 -10.94
N ASP A 274 -2.40 12.34 -11.40
CA ASP A 274 -1.17 12.95 -10.86
C ASP A 274 -1.40 14.46 -10.68
N GLY A 275 -2.03 14.84 -9.56
CA GLY A 275 -2.23 16.24 -9.18
C GLY A 275 -3.35 16.98 -9.91
N ASP A 276 -3.38 18.31 -9.76
CA ASP A 276 -4.47 19.19 -10.21
C ASP A 276 -4.80 19.14 -11.70
N ASN A 277 -3.83 18.75 -12.54
CA ASN A 277 -4.07 18.55 -13.97
C ASN A 277 -5.09 17.43 -14.24
N THR A 278 -5.33 16.53 -13.27
CA THR A 278 -6.32 15.46 -13.37
C THR A 278 -7.73 15.97 -13.66
N LYS A 279 -8.14 17.10 -13.04
CA LYS A 279 -9.45 17.72 -13.28
C LYS A 279 -9.60 18.22 -14.70
N SER A 280 -8.57 18.92 -15.19
CA SER A 280 -8.60 19.52 -16.52
C SER A 280 -8.60 18.43 -17.61
N LEU A 281 -7.97 17.28 -17.36
CA LEU A 281 -7.94 16.15 -18.31
C LEU A 281 -9.23 15.34 -18.37
N GLY A 282 -10.21 15.62 -17.49
CA GLY A 282 -11.51 14.96 -17.48
C GLY A 282 -11.44 13.47 -17.11
N LEU A 283 -10.40 13.05 -16.39
CA LEU A 283 -10.14 11.66 -16.02
C LEU A 283 -11.36 11.02 -15.33
N SER A 284 -11.80 9.86 -15.82
CA SER A 284 -12.82 9.04 -15.14
C SER A 284 -12.39 7.59 -15.14
N VAL A 285 -11.98 7.07 -13.98
CA VAL A 285 -11.45 5.71 -13.84
C VAL A 285 -11.99 5.05 -12.57
N THR A 286 -12.23 3.75 -12.62
CA THR A 286 -12.37 2.93 -11.42
C THR A 286 -11.05 2.25 -11.14
N VAL A 287 -10.51 2.41 -9.93
CA VAL A 287 -9.31 1.71 -9.46
C VAL A 287 -9.68 0.82 -8.30
N GLU A 288 -9.34 -0.46 -8.41
CA GLU A 288 -9.68 -1.51 -7.47
C GLU A 288 -8.46 -2.34 -7.14
N ASN A 289 -8.48 -2.94 -5.96
CA ASN A 289 -7.46 -3.89 -5.49
C ASN A 289 -6.02 -3.38 -5.65
N VAL A 290 -5.69 -2.26 -5.00
CA VAL A 290 -4.32 -1.72 -5.05
C VAL A 290 -3.45 -2.44 -4.03
N LEU A 291 -2.46 -3.19 -4.50
CA LEU A 291 -1.57 -4.01 -3.68
C LEU A 291 -0.14 -3.45 -3.74
N LEU A 292 0.49 -3.28 -2.57
CA LEU A 292 1.87 -2.83 -2.47
C LEU A 292 2.75 -3.93 -1.85
N TYR A 293 3.78 -4.33 -2.59
CA TYR A 293 4.77 -5.30 -2.17
C TYR A 293 6.12 -4.65 -1.91
N ASN A 294 6.83 -5.14 -0.89
CA ASN A 294 8.21 -4.73 -0.56
C ASN A 294 9.30 -5.47 -1.34
N ARG A 295 8.92 -6.12 -2.45
CA ARG A 295 9.80 -6.91 -3.31
C ARG A 295 9.33 -6.83 -4.77
N PRO A 296 10.23 -7.08 -5.74
CA PRO A 296 9.81 -7.29 -7.12
C PRO A 296 9.03 -8.62 -7.21
N LEU A 297 7.85 -8.57 -7.80
CA LEU A 297 7.12 -9.75 -8.23
C LEU A 297 7.58 -10.17 -9.62
N ASN A 298 7.64 -11.47 -9.86
CA ASN A 298 7.90 -12.00 -11.20
C ASN A 298 6.61 -12.06 -12.04
N GLY A 299 6.76 -12.29 -13.36
CA GLY A 299 5.63 -12.33 -14.27
C GLY A 299 4.59 -13.41 -13.97
N ASN A 300 4.98 -14.54 -13.36
CA ASN A 300 4.04 -15.58 -12.97
C ASN A 300 3.19 -15.14 -11.77
N GLU A 301 3.80 -14.47 -10.79
CA GLU A 301 3.08 -13.90 -9.63
C GLU A 301 2.10 -12.80 -10.05
N ILE A 302 2.52 -11.91 -10.98
CA ILE A 302 1.63 -10.85 -11.49
C ILE A 302 0.47 -11.44 -12.31
N THR A 303 0.77 -12.42 -13.17
CA THR A 303 -0.27 -13.12 -13.94
C THR A 303 -1.24 -13.86 -13.04
N ALA A 304 -0.74 -14.43 -11.95
CA ALA A 304 -1.57 -15.10 -10.95
C ALA A 304 -2.58 -14.15 -10.30
N LEU A 305 -2.18 -12.91 -9.98
CA LEU A 305 -3.08 -11.88 -9.45
C LEU A 305 -4.18 -11.45 -10.45
N LYS A 306 -4.01 -11.67 -11.76
CA LYS A 306 -4.91 -11.18 -12.81
C LYS A 306 -6.17 -12.02 -12.94
N ALA A 307 -6.07 -13.31 -12.66
CA ALA A 307 -7.06 -14.27 -13.12
C ALA A 307 -8.38 -14.27 -12.34
N ASN A 308 -8.51 -13.40 -11.35
CA ASN A 308 -9.72 -13.28 -10.55
C ASN A 308 -10.55 -12.07 -10.95
N LYS A 309 -11.81 -12.35 -11.32
CA LYS A 309 -12.85 -11.35 -11.62
C LYS A 309 -13.81 -11.15 -10.45
N ASP A 310 -13.71 -11.98 -9.42
CA ASP A 310 -14.62 -11.96 -8.29
C ASP A 310 -14.19 -10.90 -7.26
N PRO A 311 -15.16 -10.19 -6.65
CA PRO A 311 -14.88 -9.27 -5.56
C PRO A 311 -14.14 -9.92 -4.40
N ILE A 312 -13.23 -9.17 -3.77
CA ILE A 312 -12.63 -9.61 -2.52
C ILE A 312 -13.64 -9.31 -1.41
N PRO A 313 -14.10 -10.32 -0.64
CA PRO A 313 -15.11 -10.10 0.38
C PRO A 313 -14.68 -9.04 1.39
N LYS A 314 -15.64 -8.22 1.84
CA LYS A 314 -15.41 -7.27 2.94
C LYS A 314 -15.30 -8.05 4.27
N PRO A 315 -14.46 -7.62 5.22
CA PRO A 315 -14.42 -8.23 6.54
C PRO A 315 -15.72 -7.93 7.30
N GLU A 316 -16.27 -8.94 7.98
CA GLU A 316 -17.43 -8.76 8.86
C GLU A 316 -17.03 -7.94 10.10
N GLY A 317 -17.69 -6.79 10.34
CA GLY A 317 -17.59 -6.07 11.63
C GLY A 317 -16.80 -4.76 11.68
N GLN A 318 -16.52 -4.11 10.55
CA GLN A 318 -15.82 -2.80 10.50
C GLN A 318 -16.50 -1.66 11.29
N ASP A 319 -17.77 -1.79 11.68
CA ASP A 319 -18.47 -0.79 12.51
C ASP A 319 -17.98 -0.71 13.96
N LYS A 320 -17.18 -1.67 14.44
CA LYS A 320 -16.81 -1.74 15.87
C LYS A 320 -15.52 -1.01 16.27
N LEU A 321 -14.69 -0.58 15.30
CA LEU A 321 -13.39 0.05 15.59
C LEU A 321 -13.38 1.59 15.48
N ALA A 322 -14.52 2.22 15.20
CA ALA A 322 -14.61 3.67 15.02
C ALA A 322 -14.57 4.51 16.31
N VAL A 323 -14.50 3.91 17.50
CA VAL A 323 -14.47 4.65 18.78
C VAL A 323 -13.11 4.47 19.46
N GLY A 324 -12.13 5.17 18.93
CA GLY A 324 -10.81 5.34 19.54
C GLY A 324 -10.24 6.65 19.05
N THR A 325 -10.82 7.74 19.53
CA THR A 325 -10.48 9.12 19.19
C THR A 325 -8.97 9.32 19.26
N LEU A 326 -8.36 9.59 18.11
CA LEU A 326 -7.07 10.25 18.05
C LEU A 326 -7.29 11.68 18.55
N SER A 327 -6.66 12.01 19.65
CA SER A 327 -6.37 13.38 20.08
C SER A 327 -4.93 13.38 20.59
N PRO A 328 -4.20 14.48 20.34
CA PRO A 328 -2.74 14.50 20.15
C PRO A 328 -1.94 13.97 21.33
#